data_AF-A0A966U5K8-F1
#
_entry.id   AF-A0A966U5K8-F1
#
_cell.length_a   1.000
_cell.length_b   1.000
_cell.length_c   1.000
_cell.angle_alpha   90.00
_cell.angle_beta   90.00
_cell.angle_gamma   90.00
#
_symmetry.space_group_name_H-M   'P 1'
#
loop_
_entity.id
_entity.type
_entity.pdbx_description
1 polymer ?
#
loop_
_entity_poly.entity_id
_entity_poly.type
_entity_poly.pdbx_seq_one_letter_code
_entity_poly.pdbx_strand_id
1 'polypeptide(L)'
;MLTKNHTTALQSFSMISNQGIYWLLALVWLWAGALQAQPLMADLKPILDTKTHSIYIYKSSVKNLPPDWKKVWVLTNFYPDPNQPPLTVLSTRRNVLFDCRKNRFSTLALIRYGEP
;
A
#
# COMPACT_ATOMS: atom_id res chain seq x y z
N MET A 1 10.79 -60.98 50.47
CA MET A 1 11.55 -60.66 49.25
C MET A 1 10.54 -60.16 48.21
N LEU A 2 10.85 -59.03 47.55
CA LEU A 2 9.96 -58.09 46.84
C LEU A 2 8.73 -58.66 46.11
N THR A 3 7.60 -57.94 46.16
CA THR A 3 6.87 -57.51 44.94
C THR A 3 6.00 -56.29 45.22
N LYS A 4 5.94 -55.41 44.21
CA LYS A 4 5.48 -54.02 44.22
C LYS A 4 3.96 -53.88 44.27
N ASN A 5 3.45 -52.98 45.12
CA ASN A 5 2.12 -52.40 44.98
C ASN A 5 2.27 -51.00 44.36
N HIS A 6 1.86 -50.85 43.10
CA HIS A 6 1.68 -49.55 42.45
C HIS A 6 0.22 -49.12 42.65
N THR A 7 0.02 -48.08 43.46
CA THR A 7 -1.28 -47.47 43.72
C THR A 7 -1.21 -45.98 43.33
N THR A 8 -1.90 -45.69 42.23
CA THR A 8 -2.64 -44.46 41.88
C THR A 8 -1.98 -43.08 41.85
N ALA A 9 -2.07 -42.51 40.64
CA ALA A 9 -2.10 -41.11 40.23
C ALA A 9 -2.24 -40.01 41.29
N LEU A 10 -1.43 -38.96 41.13
CA LEU A 10 -1.89 -37.58 41.22
C LEU A 10 -1.23 -36.76 40.12
N GLN A 11 -2.08 -36.18 39.27
CA GLN A 11 -1.72 -35.28 38.17
C GLN A 11 -1.00 -34.05 38.73
N SER A 12 0.27 -33.87 38.38
CA SER A 12 0.97 -32.60 38.56
C SER A 12 0.74 -31.73 37.32
N PHE A 13 -0.41 -31.06 37.25
CA PHE A 13 -0.53 -29.87 36.42
C PHE A 13 0.28 -28.76 37.08
N SER A 14 1.59 -28.80 36.85
CA SER A 14 2.50 -27.73 37.25
C SER A 14 2.13 -26.46 36.49
N MET A 15 1.95 -25.41 37.30
CA MET A 15 1.77 -24.02 36.95
C MET A 15 2.38 -23.64 35.60
N ILE A 16 1.53 -23.17 34.67
CA ILE A 16 2.01 -22.29 33.60
C ILE A 16 2.57 -21.06 34.32
N SER A 17 3.90 -21.01 34.43
CA SER A 17 4.63 -19.87 34.96
C SER A 17 4.15 -18.59 34.27
N ASN A 18 3.91 -17.52 35.03
CA ASN A 18 3.57 -16.20 34.51
C ASN A 18 4.52 -15.75 33.37
N GLN A 19 5.76 -16.24 33.34
CA GLN A 19 6.71 -15.97 32.26
C GLN A 19 6.24 -16.48 30.88
N GLY A 20 5.55 -17.63 30.80
CA GLY A 20 5.06 -18.18 29.52
C GLY A 20 3.98 -17.32 28.87
N ILE A 21 3.18 -16.63 29.69
CA ILE A 21 2.12 -15.72 29.23
C ILE A 21 2.74 -14.42 28.67
N TYR A 22 3.80 -13.90 29.29
CA TYR A 22 4.50 -12.72 28.77
C TYR A 22 5.16 -12.97 27.40
N TRP A 23 5.70 -14.17 27.18
CA TRP A 23 6.25 -14.56 25.87
C TRP A 23 5.16 -14.67 24.78
N LEU A 24 3.99 -15.21 25.11
CA LEU A 24 2.86 -15.28 24.18
C LEU A 24 2.28 -13.90 23.86
N LEU A 25 2.18 -13.01 24.84
CA LEU A 25 1.73 -11.63 24.62
C LEU A 25 2.73 -10.84 23.76
N ALA A 26 4.03 -11.01 23.98
CA ALA A 26 5.07 -10.37 23.14
C ALA A 26 4.98 -10.81 21.66
N LEU A 27 4.69 -12.09 21.41
CA LEU A 27 4.47 -12.63 20.05
C LEU A 27 3.22 -12.05 19.38
N VAL A 28 2.12 -11.83 20.13
CA VAL A 28 0.89 -11.20 19.59
C VAL A 28 1.13 -9.72 19.24
N TRP A 29 1.91 -8.99 20.02
CA TRP A 29 2.27 -7.60 19.72
C TRP A 29 3.19 -7.46 18.50
N LEU A 30 4.11 -8.42 18.29
CA LEU A 30 4.97 -8.45 17.10
C LEU A 30 4.20 -8.78 15.81
N TRP A 31 3.12 -9.56 15.88
CA TRP A 31 2.26 -9.84 14.72
C TRP A 31 1.23 -8.73 14.44
N ALA A 32 0.73 -8.03 15.47
CA ALA A 32 -0.23 -6.93 15.29
C ALA A 32 0.38 -5.70 14.59
N GLY A 33 1.70 -5.50 14.69
CA GLY A 33 2.41 -4.39 14.02
C GLY A 33 2.67 -4.60 12.52
N ALA A 34 2.50 -5.82 12.01
CA ALA A 34 2.73 -6.16 10.61
C ALA A 34 1.45 -6.06 9.74
N LEU A 35 0.41 -5.36 10.22
CA LEU A 35 -0.81 -5.10 9.47
C LEU A 35 -0.55 -4.04 8.37
N GLN A 36 0.17 -4.50 7.34
CA GLN A 36 0.15 -4.06 5.96
C GLN A 36 0.06 -2.54 5.75
N ALA A 37 1.21 -1.87 5.77
CA ALA A 37 1.40 -0.74 4.87
C ALA A 37 1.24 -1.29 3.44
N GLN A 38 0.04 -1.20 2.87
CA GLN A 38 -0.17 -1.52 1.47
C GLN A 38 0.82 -0.70 0.67
N PRO A 39 1.60 -1.30 -0.26
CA PRO A 39 2.51 -0.52 -1.06
C PRO A 39 1.69 0.56 -1.76
N LEU A 40 2.07 1.83 -1.60
CA LEU A 40 1.42 3.01 -2.21
C LEU A 40 1.20 2.82 -3.73
N MET A 41 1.97 1.92 -4.34
CA MET A 41 1.90 1.49 -5.73
C MET A 41 0.71 0.58 -6.09
N ALA A 42 0.07 -0.11 -5.14
CA ALA A 42 -1.05 -1.02 -5.44
C ALA A 42 -2.26 -0.28 -6.02
N ASP A 43 -2.44 0.98 -5.63
CA ASP A 43 -3.51 1.84 -6.10
C ASP A 43 -3.26 2.40 -7.52
N LEU A 44 -2.01 2.41 -7.98
CA LEU A 44 -1.67 2.93 -9.30
C LEU A 44 -2.06 1.92 -10.40
N LYS A 45 -2.76 2.42 -11.42
CA LYS A 45 -2.99 1.71 -12.67
C LYS A 45 -2.15 2.36 -13.78
N PRO A 46 -1.23 1.64 -14.43
CA PRO A 46 -0.51 2.18 -15.59
C PRO A 46 -1.49 2.43 -16.75
N ILE A 47 -1.27 3.53 -17.46
CA ILE A 47 -2.01 3.91 -18.67
C ILE A 47 -1.08 3.92 -19.88
N LEU A 48 0.09 4.52 -19.71
CA LEU A 48 1.07 4.71 -20.78
C LEU A 48 2.47 4.64 -20.18
N ASP A 49 3.38 3.98 -20.87
CA ASP A 49 4.80 4.01 -20.55
C ASP A 49 5.58 4.25 -21.84
N THR A 50 6.47 5.23 -21.82
CA THR A 50 7.24 5.69 -22.97
C THR A 50 8.70 5.85 -22.59
N LYS A 51 9.58 6.11 -23.56
CA LYS A 51 11.00 6.36 -23.27
C LYS A 51 11.26 7.61 -22.41
N THR A 52 10.34 8.58 -22.41
CA THR A 52 10.55 9.87 -21.72
C THR A 52 9.72 10.01 -20.46
N HIS A 53 8.62 9.27 -20.33
CA HIS A 53 7.74 9.36 -19.16
C HIS A 53 6.78 8.17 -19.09
N SER A 54 6.28 7.92 -17.88
CA SER A 54 5.16 7.03 -17.59
C SER A 54 3.96 7.79 -17.02
N ILE A 55 2.76 7.28 -17.27
CA ILE A 55 1.49 7.85 -16.82
C ILE A 55 0.69 6.77 -16.09
N TYR A 56 0.23 7.12 -14.90
CA TYR A 56 -0.60 6.27 -14.05
C TYR A 56 -1.85 7.02 -13.60
N ILE A 57 -2.90 6.29 -13.23
CA ILE A 57 -4.03 6.83 -12.46
C ILE A 57 -4.12 6.15 -11.10
N TYR A 58 -4.55 6.90 -10.10
CA TYR A 58 -4.92 6.36 -8.79
C TYR A 58 -6.33 5.75 -8.88
N LYS A 59 -6.46 4.42 -8.80
CA LYS A 59 -7.76 3.72 -8.93
C LYS A 59 -8.75 4.23 -7.87
N SER A 60 -8.29 4.40 -6.64
CA SER A 60 -9.06 4.92 -5.50
C SER A 60 -9.57 6.34 -5.72
N SER A 61 -8.92 7.12 -6.60
CA SER A 61 -9.29 8.51 -6.85
C SER A 61 -10.40 8.70 -7.88
N VAL A 62 -10.78 7.63 -8.59
CA VAL A 62 -11.78 7.71 -9.65
C VAL A 62 -13.14 7.97 -9.04
N LYS A 63 -13.72 9.14 -9.35
CA LYS A 63 -15.08 9.52 -8.95
C LYS A 63 -15.93 9.71 -10.19
N ASN A 64 -17.06 9.00 -10.26
CA ASN A 64 -18.08 9.25 -11.26
C ASN A 64 -18.92 10.46 -10.82
N LEU A 65 -19.11 11.40 -11.73
CA LEU A 65 -19.86 12.63 -11.51
C LEU A 65 -20.98 12.73 -12.56
N PRO A 66 -22.19 13.16 -12.21
CA PRO A 66 -23.23 13.45 -13.19
C PRO A 66 -22.83 14.61 -14.12
N PRO A 67 -23.29 14.66 -15.39
CA PRO A 67 -24.16 13.68 -16.03
C PRO A 67 -23.42 12.42 -16.53
N ASP A 68 -22.17 12.53 -17.00
CA ASP A 68 -21.30 11.42 -17.41
C ASP A 68 -19.83 11.88 -17.38
N TRP A 69 -19.42 12.44 -16.24
CA TRP A 69 -18.07 12.93 -16.03
C TRP A 69 -17.31 11.99 -15.10
N LYS A 70 -15.99 11.97 -15.25
CA LYS A 70 -15.09 11.26 -14.33
C LYS A 70 -14.02 12.19 -13.81
N LYS A 71 -13.83 12.22 -12.51
CA LYS A 71 -12.73 12.92 -11.86
C LYS A 71 -11.70 11.91 -11.41
N VAL A 72 -10.42 12.13 -11.71
CA VAL A 72 -9.34 11.20 -11.39
C VAL A 72 -8.03 11.95 -11.15
N TRP A 73 -7.22 11.45 -10.24
CA TRP A 73 -5.84 11.88 -10.09
C TRP A 73 -4.93 11.07 -11.01
N VAL A 74 -4.13 11.78 -11.82
CA VAL A 74 -3.16 11.23 -12.76
C VAL A 74 -1.76 11.55 -12.26
N LEU A 75 -0.89 10.55 -12.17
CA LEU A 75 0.53 10.69 -11.92
C LEU A 75 1.27 10.61 -13.27
N THR A 76 2.26 11.47 -13.48
CA THR A 76 3.17 11.40 -14.62
C THR A 76 4.59 11.50 -14.12
N ASN A 77 5.41 10.49 -14.38
CA ASN A 77 6.80 10.41 -13.95
C ASN A 77 7.70 10.58 -15.16
N PHE A 78 8.67 11.48 -15.07
CA PHE A 78 9.58 11.78 -16.17
C PHE A 78 10.88 11.02 -16.00
N TYR A 79 11.38 10.46 -17.09
CA TYR A 79 12.67 9.79 -17.12
C TYR A 79 13.74 10.78 -17.56
N PRO A 80 14.86 10.89 -16.82
CA PRO A 80 15.97 11.75 -17.21
C PRO A 80 16.63 11.21 -18.50
N ASP A 81 16.90 12.09 -19.46
CA ASP A 81 17.72 11.79 -20.63
C ASP A 81 19.17 12.22 -20.33
N PRO A 82 20.16 11.31 -20.41
CA PRO A 82 21.56 11.64 -20.13
C PRO A 82 22.15 12.68 -21.09
N ASN A 83 21.54 12.90 -22.25
CA ASN A 83 21.99 13.90 -23.24
C ASN A 83 21.34 15.27 -23.04
N GLN A 84 20.48 15.42 -22.03
CA GLN A 84 19.75 16.66 -21.75
C GLN A 84 20.10 17.21 -20.37
N PRO A 85 19.89 18.51 -20.13
CA PRO A 85 20.00 19.08 -18.80
C PRO A 85 19.11 18.34 -17.79
N PRO A 86 19.54 18.25 -16.51
CA PRO A 86 18.77 17.56 -15.48
C PRO A 86 17.39 18.19 -15.29
N LEU A 87 16.37 17.34 -15.16
CA LEU A 87 15.00 17.75 -14.94
C LEU A 87 14.83 18.27 -13.51
N THR A 88 14.31 19.49 -13.37
CA THR A 88 13.92 20.04 -12.05
C THR A 88 12.62 19.42 -11.52
N VAL A 89 11.78 18.90 -12.42
CA VAL A 89 10.50 18.26 -12.09
C VAL A 89 10.59 16.80 -12.53
N LEU A 90 10.54 15.89 -11.56
CA LEU A 90 10.65 14.45 -11.81
C LEU A 90 9.28 13.76 -11.88
N SER A 91 8.27 14.34 -11.24
CA SER A 91 6.89 13.88 -11.42
C SER A 91 5.87 15.01 -11.33
N THR A 92 4.69 14.77 -11.88
CA THR A 92 3.52 15.65 -11.73
C THR A 92 2.30 14.86 -11.34
N ARG A 93 1.48 15.44 -10.46
CA ARG A 93 0.16 14.91 -10.11
C ARG A 93 -0.91 15.89 -10.55
N ARG A 94 -1.83 15.45 -11.41
CA ARG A 94 -2.91 16.26 -11.99
C ARG A 94 -4.27 15.76 -11.55
N ASN A 95 -5.13 16.67 -11.12
CA ASN A 95 -6.54 16.37 -10.88
C ASN A 95 -7.29 16.63 -12.19
N VAL A 96 -7.76 15.58 -12.85
CA VAL A 96 -8.36 15.65 -14.17
C VAL A 96 -9.85 15.42 -14.07
N LEU A 97 -10.63 16.30 -14.69
CA LEU A 97 -12.05 16.10 -14.97
C LEU A 97 -12.19 15.71 -16.44
N PHE A 98 -12.78 14.54 -16.69
CA PHE A 98 -12.98 13.97 -18.00
C PHE A 98 -14.48 13.96 -18.33
N ASP A 99 -14.86 14.61 -19.43
CA ASP A 99 -16.20 14.55 -19.99
C ASP A 99 -16.28 13.36 -20.94
N CYS A 100 -16.96 12.29 -20.51
CA CYS A 100 -17.08 11.06 -21.29
C CYS A 100 -17.91 11.24 -22.56
N ARG A 101 -18.82 12.23 -22.61
CA ARG A 101 -19.68 12.46 -23.78
C ARG A 101 -18.93 13.21 -24.88
N LYS A 102 -18.05 14.14 -24.49
CA LYS A 102 -17.31 14.99 -25.42
C LYS A 102 -15.88 14.50 -25.70
N ASN A 103 -15.44 13.45 -25.01
CA ASN A 103 -14.05 12.96 -25.04
C ASN A 103 -13.03 14.08 -24.80
N ARG A 104 -13.34 14.95 -23.83
CA ARG A 104 -12.50 16.10 -23.47
C ARG A 104 -12.13 16.02 -22.01
N PHE A 105 -10.96 16.55 -21.69
CA PHE A 105 -10.51 16.65 -20.31
C PHE A 105 -10.12 18.07 -19.94
N SER A 106 -10.17 18.36 -18.65
CA SER A 106 -9.72 19.61 -18.06
C SER A 106 -8.88 19.31 -16.83
N THR A 107 -7.79 20.06 -16.66
CA THR A 107 -6.95 19.95 -15.47
C THR A 107 -7.46 20.92 -14.43
N LEU A 108 -7.95 20.41 -13.30
CA LEU A 108 -8.46 21.20 -12.19
C LEU A 108 -7.34 21.63 -11.23
N ALA A 109 -6.29 20.82 -11.11
CA ALA A 109 -5.13 21.10 -10.28
C ALA A 109 -3.90 20.40 -10.84
N LEU A 110 -2.72 21.01 -10.64
CA LEU A 110 -1.42 20.47 -11.01
C LEU A 110 -0.45 20.67 -9.84
N ILE A 111 0.21 19.59 -9.44
CA ILE A 111 1.28 19.59 -8.44
C ILE A 111 2.54 19.05 -9.12
N ARG A 112 3.67 19.68 -8.85
CA ARG A 112 4.99 19.32 -9.38
C ARG A 112 5.86 18.83 -8.23
N TYR A 113 6.59 17.75 -8.45
CA TYR A 113 7.51 17.19 -7.46
C TYR A 113 8.91 17.12 -8.04
N GLY A 114 9.91 17.34 -7.18
CA GLY A 114 11.31 17.06 -7.47
C GLY A 114 11.68 15.58 -7.31
N GLU A 115 10.70 14.73 -6.98
CA GLU A 115 10.86 13.29 -6.75
C GLU A 115 9.88 12.50 -7.65
N PRO A 116 10.23 11.26 -8.07
CA PRO A 116 9.37 10.40 -8.88
C PRO A 116 8.15 9.83 -8.14
#